data_AF-A0A9E2L159-F1
#
_entry.id   AF-A0A9E2L159-F1
#
_cell.length_a   1.000
_cell.length_b   1.000
_cell.length_c   1.000
_cell.angle_alpha   90.00
_cell.angle_beta   90.00
_cell.angle_gamma   90.00
#
_symmetry.space_group_name_H-M   'P 1'
#
loop_
_entity.id
_entity.type
_entity.pdbx_description
1 polymer ?
#
loop_
_entity_poly.entity_id
_entity_poly.type
_entity_poly.pdbx_seq_one_letter_code
_entity_poly.pdbx_strand_id
1 'polypeptide(L)'
;MLYRQKKDTHIHISNGHGYITSTGLNKSFEVDQSGSVFLNELKLEPQTLDEIVDKLLKIFAGADREVILPDAQEFYDNLVSEGFLVKGETIAELDKLDTSCQNIQPAFTKESLNFYLPGLDWDFLNFYVHFAKYTRKHAERFMEKSRIASFYGTFRGTIWAGGRVSIGATPSPVDMENAIHKINDAGVAVRYTFTNSVLEERHLSDTFCNLVMELADNGKNEVLVNSSVLENYLRKSYPNFKYIQSITAVERNIDKINEATKKYDLVVIDFHDNHNHDFLNKIQDKDKIEILVNGCCPSTCTFSKQHYKNISLINCHQGNIEEVKCLMQNRAGHQGFFDVLDKNKDTTLTFDDVYKNYYNMGFRHFKLFGREEPSFTPFEALMYYFSKPEWRERTSSDLAEAYIDYLIKAHGGNIVPQLDTPVKIKPQ
;
A
#
# COMPACT_ATOMS: atom_id res chain seq x y z
N MET A 1 -35.53 -8.33 9.80
CA MET A 1 -34.44 -7.99 8.86
C MET A 1 -33.74 -6.75 9.36
N LEU A 2 -32.41 -6.76 9.32
CA LEU A 2 -31.55 -5.63 9.62
C LEU A 2 -31.18 -4.91 8.31
N TYR A 3 -31.08 -3.59 8.37
CA TYR A 3 -30.53 -2.73 7.33
C TYR A 3 -29.27 -2.07 7.87
N ARG A 4 -28.28 -1.89 6.98
CA ARG A 4 -27.06 -1.17 7.31
C ARG A 4 -26.53 -0.43 6.09
N GLN A 5 -26.05 0.79 6.31
CA GLN A 5 -25.31 1.53 5.31
C GLN A 5 -23.99 0.82 4.98
N LYS A 6 -23.69 0.62 3.69
CA LYS A 6 -22.38 0.09 3.29
C LYS A 6 -21.27 1.08 3.60
N LYS A 7 -20.10 0.59 4.00
CA LYS A 7 -18.97 1.43 4.44
C LYS A 7 -18.39 2.35 3.36
N ASP A 8 -18.62 2.05 2.08
CA ASP A 8 -18.16 2.87 0.95
C ASP A 8 -19.16 3.97 0.55
N THR A 9 -20.28 4.10 1.27
CA THR A 9 -21.35 5.04 0.95
C THR A 9 -21.38 6.25 1.87
N HIS A 10 -21.80 7.40 1.34
CA HIS A 10 -21.76 8.68 2.02
C HIS A 10 -23.08 9.42 1.77
N ILE A 11 -23.73 9.85 2.85
CA ILE A 11 -25.01 10.57 2.81
C ILE A 11 -24.75 12.05 3.00
N HIS A 12 -25.33 12.88 2.14
CA HIS A 12 -25.26 14.34 2.20
C HIS A 12 -26.66 14.90 2.19
N ILE A 13 -26.96 15.79 3.15
CA ILE A 13 -28.27 16.44 3.27
C ILE A 13 -28.04 17.94 3.38
N SER A 14 -28.70 18.72 2.51
CA SER A 14 -28.64 20.18 2.52
C SER A 14 -29.93 20.77 1.97
N ASN A 15 -30.49 21.76 2.67
CA ASN A 15 -31.63 22.58 2.22
C ASN A 15 -32.84 21.78 1.68
N GLY A 16 -33.23 20.69 2.35
CA GLY A 16 -34.39 19.87 1.93
C GLY A 16 -34.11 18.93 0.76
N HIS A 17 -32.85 18.76 0.36
CA HIS A 17 -32.41 17.79 -0.63
C HIS A 17 -31.39 16.84 0.02
N GLY A 18 -31.49 15.56 -0.32
CA GLY A 18 -30.55 14.53 0.13
C GLY A 18 -29.96 13.78 -1.05
N TYR A 19 -28.76 13.27 -0.90
CA TYR A 19 -28.24 12.26 -1.79
C TYR A 19 -27.32 11.29 -1.06
N ILE A 20 -27.29 10.05 -1.52
CA ILE A 20 -26.35 9.03 -1.09
C ILE A 20 -25.41 8.70 -2.25
N THR A 21 -24.10 8.68 -1.99
CA THR A 21 -23.08 8.32 -2.98
C THR A 21 -22.39 7.03 -2.58
N SER A 22 -21.97 6.21 -3.54
CA SER A 22 -21.10 5.06 -3.32
C SER A 22 -19.77 5.27 -4.03
N THR A 23 -18.68 5.25 -3.27
CA THR A 23 -17.33 5.34 -3.83
C THR A 23 -16.92 4.07 -4.57
N GLY A 24 -17.45 2.90 -4.18
CA GLY A 24 -17.22 1.63 -4.88
C GLY A 24 -18.00 1.50 -6.19
N LEU A 25 -19.24 1.98 -6.25
CA LEU A 25 -20.10 1.89 -7.43
C LEU A 25 -19.98 3.10 -8.37
N ASN A 26 -19.35 4.20 -7.94
CA ASN A 26 -19.32 5.48 -8.65
C ASN A 26 -20.72 5.94 -9.07
N LYS A 27 -21.68 5.82 -8.14
CA LYS A 27 -23.09 6.12 -8.35
C LYS A 27 -23.59 7.05 -7.24
N SER A 28 -24.52 7.94 -7.59
CA SER A 28 -25.32 8.73 -6.65
C SER A 28 -26.79 8.37 -6.79
N PHE A 29 -27.53 8.48 -5.70
CA PHE A 29 -28.98 8.39 -5.66
C PHE A 29 -29.49 9.63 -4.93
N GLU A 30 -30.22 10.47 -5.66
CA GLU A 30 -30.77 11.73 -5.17
C GLU A 30 -32.19 11.52 -4.67
N VAL A 31 -32.56 12.25 -3.62
CA VAL A 31 -33.88 12.18 -3.01
C VAL A 31 -34.45 13.57 -2.77
N ASP A 32 -35.78 13.62 -2.77
CA ASP A 32 -36.54 14.80 -2.40
C ASP A 32 -36.52 15.05 -0.89
N GLN A 33 -37.32 16.02 -0.44
CA GLN A 33 -37.38 16.42 0.95
C GLN A 33 -37.80 15.27 1.87
N SER A 34 -38.79 14.47 1.48
CA SER A 34 -39.26 13.34 2.27
C SER A 34 -38.20 12.24 2.32
N GLY A 35 -37.60 11.88 1.17
CA GLY A 35 -36.53 10.89 1.14
C GLY A 35 -35.26 11.33 1.88
N SER A 36 -35.00 12.64 1.98
CA SER A 36 -33.87 13.15 2.78
C SER A 36 -34.02 12.84 4.28
N VAL A 37 -35.26 12.83 4.78
CA VAL A 37 -35.57 12.42 6.16
C VAL A 37 -35.30 10.93 6.34
N PHE A 38 -35.66 10.10 5.36
CA PHE A 38 -35.42 8.66 5.41
C PHE A 38 -33.93 8.34 5.33
N LEU A 39 -33.16 9.07 4.53
CA LEU A 39 -31.70 8.95 4.48
C LEU A 39 -31.05 9.30 5.83
N ASN A 40 -31.54 10.33 6.52
CA ASN A 40 -30.94 10.81 7.78
C ASN A 40 -30.96 9.77 8.91
N GLU A 41 -31.94 8.86 8.88
CA GLU A 41 -32.12 7.83 9.90
C GLU A 41 -31.29 6.57 9.69
N LEU A 42 -30.63 6.45 8.54
CA LEU A 42 -29.65 5.38 8.26
C LEU A 42 -28.36 5.60 9.06
N LYS A 43 -27.75 4.49 9.47
CA LYS A 43 -26.44 4.46 10.15
C LYS A 43 -25.55 3.39 9.54
N LEU A 44 -24.26 3.53 9.84
CA LEU A 44 -23.24 2.49 9.61
C LEU A 44 -23.45 1.27 10.51
N GLU A 45 -24.22 1.40 11.59
CA GLU A 45 -24.55 0.32 12.50
C GLU A 45 -25.85 -0.39 12.06
N PRO A 46 -25.95 -1.73 12.20
CA PRO A 46 -27.17 -2.46 11.88
C PRO A 46 -28.39 -1.93 12.65
N GLN A 47 -29.50 -1.71 11.94
CA GLN A 47 -30.78 -1.28 12.51
C GLN A 47 -31.90 -2.17 11.99
N THR A 48 -32.88 -2.49 12.82
CA THR A 48 -34.15 -3.07 12.36
C THR A 48 -34.99 -2.02 11.65
N LEU A 49 -35.88 -2.45 10.74
CA LEU A 49 -36.83 -1.51 10.13
C LEU A 49 -37.71 -0.83 11.18
N ASP A 50 -38.15 -1.56 12.20
CA ASP A 50 -39.00 -1.03 13.26
C ASP A 50 -38.32 0.10 14.03
N GLU A 51 -37.02 -0.02 14.35
CA GLU A 51 -36.23 1.04 15.00
C GLU A 51 -36.09 2.28 14.13
N ILE A 52 -35.98 2.10 12.81
CA ILE A 52 -35.92 3.23 11.88
C ILE A 52 -37.29 3.93 11.82
N VAL A 53 -38.38 3.16 11.68
CA VAL A 53 -39.75 3.69 11.63
C VAL A 53 -40.14 4.40 12.93
N ASP A 54 -39.73 3.89 14.09
CA ASP A 54 -39.95 4.55 15.39
C ASP A 54 -39.30 5.95 15.46
N LYS A 55 -38.19 6.17 14.76
CA LYS A 55 -37.56 7.48 14.64
C LYS A 55 -38.29 8.36 13.63
N LEU A 56 -38.65 7.80 12.47
CA LEU A 56 -39.41 8.52 11.44
C LEU A 56 -40.76 9.03 11.95
N LEU A 57 -41.49 8.24 12.75
CA LEU A 57 -42.76 8.66 13.37
C LEU A 57 -42.64 9.88 14.28
N LYS A 58 -41.46 10.13 14.86
CA LYS A 58 -41.21 11.35 15.67
C LYS A 58 -41.01 12.59 14.80
N ILE A 59 -40.65 12.41 13.53
CA ILE A 59 -40.37 13.49 12.58
C ILE A 59 -41.65 13.81 11.78
N PHE A 60 -42.34 12.79 11.29
CA PHE A 60 -43.63 12.91 10.59
C PHE A 60 -44.78 12.95 11.58
N ALA A 61 -44.89 14.06 12.33
CA ALA A 61 -45.94 14.25 13.31
C ALA A 61 -47.34 14.12 12.67
N GLY A 62 -48.12 13.15 13.13
CA GLY A 62 -49.49 12.89 12.65
C GLY A 62 -49.62 11.81 11.57
N ALA A 63 -48.52 11.18 11.15
CA ALA A 63 -48.56 10.00 10.29
C ALA A 63 -48.66 8.71 11.12
N ASP A 64 -49.50 7.78 10.66
CA ASP A 64 -49.66 6.47 11.29
C ASP A 64 -48.54 5.51 10.90
N ARG A 65 -48.18 4.59 11.80
CA ARG A 65 -47.18 3.54 11.52
C ARG A 65 -47.55 2.72 10.29
N GLU A 66 -48.85 2.47 10.08
CA GLU A 66 -49.37 1.72 8.93
C GLU A 66 -49.08 2.40 7.58
N VAL A 67 -48.81 3.71 7.59
CA VAL A 67 -48.42 4.48 6.40
C VAL A 67 -46.90 4.53 6.24
N ILE A 68 -46.15 4.81 7.32
CA ILE A 68 -44.68 4.97 7.23
C ILE A 68 -43.97 3.63 7.00
N LEU A 69 -44.45 2.54 7.58
CA LEU A 69 -43.77 1.25 7.55
C LEU A 69 -43.61 0.69 6.11
N PRO A 70 -44.67 0.64 5.27
CA PRO A 70 -44.53 0.21 3.87
C PRO A 70 -43.60 1.14 3.07
N ASP A 71 -43.74 2.46 3.23
CA ASP A 71 -42.93 3.45 2.51
C ASP A 71 -41.44 3.32 2.87
N ALA A 72 -41.13 3.10 4.16
CA ALA A 72 -39.77 2.88 4.64
C ALA A 72 -39.20 1.56 4.10
N GLN A 73 -40.00 0.50 4.12
CA GLN A 73 -39.62 -0.80 3.58
C GLN A 73 -39.28 -0.70 2.09
N GLU A 74 -40.13 -0.04 1.29
CA GLU A 74 -39.90 0.19 -0.14
C GLU A 74 -38.65 1.03 -0.39
N PHE A 75 -38.51 2.15 0.33
CA PHE A 75 -37.38 3.06 0.18
C PHE A 75 -36.04 2.38 0.48
N TYR A 76 -35.92 1.66 1.60
CA TYR A 76 -34.68 0.98 1.97
C TYR A 76 -34.40 -0.24 1.10
N ASP A 77 -35.41 -0.99 0.68
CA ASP A 77 -35.22 -2.09 -0.27
C ASP A 77 -34.73 -1.59 -1.62
N ASN A 78 -35.21 -0.43 -2.07
CA ASN A 78 -34.70 0.21 -3.28
C ASN A 78 -33.21 0.56 -3.13
N LEU A 79 -32.80 1.14 -1.99
CA LEU A 79 -31.38 1.42 -1.74
C LEU A 79 -30.52 0.15 -1.61
N VAL A 80 -31.09 -0.97 -1.16
CA VAL A 80 -30.44 -2.29 -1.18
C VAL A 80 -30.27 -2.77 -2.62
N SER A 81 -31.31 -2.72 -3.45
CA SER A 81 -31.24 -3.15 -4.86
C SER A 81 -30.28 -2.28 -5.69
N GLU A 82 -30.23 -0.99 -5.36
CA GLU A 82 -29.32 -0.02 -5.99
C GLU A 82 -27.88 -0.13 -5.46
N GLY A 83 -27.65 -0.96 -4.44
CA GLY A 83 -26.32 -1.35 -3.95
C GLY A 83 -25.70 -0.40 -2.92
N PHE A 84 -26.49 0.49 -2.30
CA PHE A 84 -26.05 1.43 -1.27
C PHE A 84 -26.16 0.88 0.15
N LEU A 85 -27.10 -0.03 0.39
CA LEU A 85 -27.32 -0.68 1.68
C LEU A 85 -27.12 -2.19 1.59
N VAL A 86 -26.98 -2.82 2.75
CA VAL A 86 -27.08 -4.27 2.91
C VAL A 86 -28.25 -4.62 3.82
N LYS A 87 -28.91 -5.76 3.52
CA LYS A 87 -30.07 -6.28 4.25
C LYS A 87 -29.85 -7.76 4.57
N GLY A 88 -30.15 -8.18 5.81
CA GLY A 88 -29.90 -9.55 6.28
C GLY A 88 -30.56 -9.85 7.63
N GLU A 89 -30.47 -11.09 8.11
CA GLU A 89 -31.03 -11.53 9.38
C GLU A 89 -30.07 -11.34 10.56
N THR A 90 -28.76 -11.39 10.30
CA THR A 90 -27.72 -11.30 11.34
C THR A 90 -26.62 -10.31 10.97
N ILE A 91 -25.89 -9.81 11.98
CA ILE A 91 -24.73 -8.93 11.75
C ILE A 91 -23.67 -9.63 10.88
N ALA A 92 -23.41 -10.92 11.13
CA ALA A 92 -22.46 -11.71 10.35
C ALA A 92 -22.86 -11.83 8.86
N GLU A 93 -24.16 -11.94 8.58
CA GLU A 93 -24.67 -11.95 7.20
C GLU A 93 -24.49 -10.57 6.54
N LEU A 94 -24.80 -9.49 7.25
CA LEU A 94 -24.55 -8.14 6.76
C LEU A 94 -23.05 -7.90 6.48
N ASP A 95 -22.15 -8.40 7.32
CA ASP A 95 -20.70 -8.29 7.11
C ASP A 95 -20.23 -9.06 5.87
N LYS A 96 -20.87 -10.18 5.56
CA LYS A 96 -20.61 -10.96 4.36
C LYS A 96 -21.14 -10.26 3.10
N LEU A 97 -22.33 -9.67 3.18
CA LEU A 97 -22.98 -8.96 2.08
C LEU A 97 -22.36 -7.59 1.81
N ASP A 98 -21.75 -6.96 2.82
CA ASP A 98 -21.08 -5.67 2.66
C ASP A 98 -19.72 -5.83 1.98
N THR A 99 -19.77 -5.88 0.66
CA THR A 99 -18.60 -5.97 -0.21
C THR A 99 -17.88 -4.64 -0.40
N SER A 100 -18.27 -3.57 0.30
CA SER A 100 -17.57 -2.27 0.25
C SER A 100 -16.09 -2.37 0.64
N CYS A 101 -15.78 -3.18 1.67
CA CYS A 101 -14.42 -3.59 2.03
C CYS A 101 -13.88 -4.71 1.14
N GLN A 102 -14.73 -5.34 0.33
CA GLN A 102 -14.43 -6.44 -0.59
C GLN A 102 -14.27 -6.03 -2.06
N ASN A 103 -14.05 -4.74 -2.35
CA ASN A 103 -13.14 -4.33 -3.44
C ASN A 103 -11.67 -4.75 -3.14
N ILE A 104 -11.52 -5.88 -2.43
CA ILE A 104 -10.46 -6.85 -2.51
C ILE A 104 -10.32 -7.16 -3.99
N GLN A 105 -9.08 -7.08 -4.43
CA GLN A 105 -8.65 -7.53 -5.75
C GLN A 105 -9.37 -8.84 -6.13
N PRO A 106 -9.70 -9.05 -7.41
CA PRO A 106 -10.24 -10.35 -7.84
C PRO A 106 -9.40 -11.47 -7.22
N ALA A 107 -10.08 -12.50 -6.71
CA ALA A 107 -9.48 -13.59 -5.95
C ALA A 107 -8.18 -14.05 -6.62
N PHE A 108 -7.12 -14.16 -5.82
CA PHE A 108 -5.76 -14.49 -6.23
C PHE A 108 -5.78 -15.66 -7.21
N THR A 109 -5.64 -15.37 -8.50
CA THR A 109 -5.36 -16.42 -9.46
C THR A 109 -3.87 -16.71 -9.42
N LYS A 110 -3.49 -17.97 -9.63
CA LYS A 110 -2.07 -18.37 -9.79
C LYS A 110 -1.36 -17.62 -10.94
N GLU A 111 -2.13 -16.89 -11.74
CA GLU A 111 -1.67 -16.10 -12.88
C GLU A 111 -1.46 -14.61 -12.59
N SER A 112 -1.82 -14.10 -11.41
CA SER A 112 -1.67 -12.67 -11.07
C SER A 112 -0.22 -12.30 -10.74
N LEU A 113 0.18 -11.09 -11.15
CA LEU A 113 1.43 -10.42 -10.78
C LEU A 113 1.23 -9.51 -9.57
N ASN A 114 2.06 -9.72 -8.57
CA ASN A 114 2.02 -9.05 -7.28
C ASN A 114 3.12 -8.00 -7.21
N PHE A 115 2.73 -6.75 -7.03
CA PHE A 115 3.66 -5.65 -6.86
C PHE A 115 3.73 -5.14 -5.43
N TYR A 116 4.94 -4.85 -4.98
CA TYR A 116 5.25 -4.35 -3.66
C TYR A 116 5.87 -2.97 -3.77
N LEU A 117 5.17 -1.97 -3.26
CA LEU A 117 5.52 -0.57 -3.45
C LEU A 117 6.06 0.04 -2.16
N PRO A 118 7.05 0.94 -2.22
CA PRO A 118 7.38 1.78 -1.07
C PRO A 118 6.16 2.66 -0.81
N GLY A 119 5.69 2.79 0.42
CA GLY A 119 4.47 3.60 0.63
C GLY A 119 3.93 3.66 2.06
N LEU A 120 4.60 3.00 3.01
CA LEU A 120 4.22 3.12 4.43
C LEU A 120 4.77 4.40 5.08
N ASP A 121 5.83 4.98 4.49
CA ASP A 121 6.43 6.20 5.01
C ASP A 121 5.39 7.34 4.93
N TRP A 122 5.14 8.01 6.06
CA TRP A 122 4.02 8.96 6.25
C TRP A 122 3.90 10.01 5.14
N ASP A 123 5.05 10.51 4.67
CA ASP A 123 5.12 11.53 3.63
C ASP A 123 4.53 11.01 2.30
N PHE A 124 4.64 9.71 2.01
CA PHE A 124 4.26 9.09 0.74
C PHE A 124 2.85 8.46 0.74
N LEU A 125 2.34 8.11 1.92
CA LEU A 125 1.13 7.30 2.12
C LEU A 125 -0.06 7.74 1.25
N ASN A 126 -0.41 9.03 1.28
CA ASN A 126 -1.63 9.52 0.66
C ASN A 126 -1.61 9.34 -0.86
N PHE A 127 -0.46 9.57 -1.50
CA PHE A 127 -0.32 9.36 -2.94
C PHE A 127 -0.42 7.87 -3.29
N TYR A 128 0.27 6.99 -2.56
CA TYR A 128 0.22 5.55 -2.87
C TYR A 128 -1.18 4.95 -2.67
N VAL A 129 -1.91 5.36 -1.62
CA VAL A 129 -3.31 4.98 -1.43
C VAL A 129 -4.19 5.52 -2.56
N HIS A 130 -4.00 6.78 -2.97
CA HIS A 130 -4.71 7.34 -4.12
C HIS A 130 -4.40 6.57 -5.40
N PHE A 131 -3.12 6.28 -5.67
CA PHE A 131 -2.68 5.49 -6.81
C PHE A 131 -3.32 4.09 -6.82
N ALA A 132 -3.34 3.38 -5.68
CA ALA A 132 -4.00 2.07 -5.59
C ALA A 132 -5.50 2.14 -5.88
N LYS A 133 -6.20 3.18 -5.41
CA LYS A 133 -7.61 3.42 -5.76
C LYS A 133 -7.77 3.75 -7.24
N TYR A 134 -6.90 4.59 -7.80
CA TYR A 134 -6.89 4.96 -9.21
C TYR A 134 -6.68 3.73 -10.11
N THR A 135 -5.74 2.84 -9.78
CA THR A 135 -5.49 1.63 -10.57
C THR A 135 -6.72 0.72 -10.69
N ARG A 136 -7.55 0.68 -9.65
CA ARG A 136 -8.82 -0.07 -9.68
C ARG A 136 -9.89 0.65 -10.50
N LYS A 137 -10.01 1.97 -10.32
CA LYS A 137 -11.00 2.79 -11.03
C LYS A 137 -10.77 2.79 -12.55
N HIS A 138 -9.50 2.76 -12.96
CA HIS A 138 -9.08 2.84 -14.35
C HIS A 138 -8.35 1.57 -14.81
N ALA A 139 -8.86 0.40 -14.40
CA ALA A 139 -8.23 -0.90 -14.64
C ALA A 139 -7.88 -1.15 -16.10
N GLU A 140 -8.63 -0.58 -17.06
CA GLU A 140 -8.38 -0.66 -18.50
C GLU A 140 -6.99 -0.15 -18.91
N ARG A 141 -6.43 0.79 -18.12
CA ARG A 141 -5.14 1.45 -18.36
C ARG A 141 -3.94 0.74 -17.75
N PHE A 142 -4.20 -0.25 -16.90
CA PHE A 142 -3.18 -0.98 -16.16
C PHE A 142 -3.13 -2.42 -16.65
N MET A 143 -2.01 -3.08 -16.38
CA MET A 143 -1.82 -4.47 -16.77
C MET A 143 -2.83 -5.37 -16.04
N GLU A 144 -3.63 -6.13 -16.79
CA GLU A 144 -4.81 -6.87 -16.28
C GLU A 144 -4.49 -7.89 -15.17
N LYS A 145 -3.26 -8.42 -15.18
CA LYS A 145 -2.80 -9.39 -14.18
C LYS A 145 -2.11 -8.72 -12.99
N SER A 146 -1.91 -7.41 -12.97
CA SER A 146 -1.12 -6.71 -11.95
C SER A 146 -1.97 -6.21 -10.80
N ARG A 147 -1.44 -6.38 -9.59
CA ARG A 147 -2.07 -5.85 -8.37
C ARG A 147 -1.02 -5.34 -7.38
N ILE A 148 -1.41 -4.34 -6.59
CA ILE A 148 -0.59 -3.83 -5.49
C ILE A 148 -0.86 -4.70 -4.27
N ALA A 149 0.06 -5.57 -3.91
CA ALA A 149 -0.12 -6.52 -2.83
C ALA A 149 0.18 -5.90 -1.45
N SER A 150 1.24 -5.09 -1.35
CA SER A 150 1.57 -4.40 -0.11
C SER A 150 2.26 -3.05 -0.35
N PHE A 151 2.12 -2.17 0.64
CA PHE A 151 2.99 -1.03 0.82
C PHE A 151 4.01 -1.35 1.91
N TYR A 152 5.29 -1.28 1.55
CA TYR A 152 6.36 -1.57 2.46
C TYR A 152 7.06 -0.30 2.96
N GLY A 153 7.62 -0.39 4.16
CA GLY A 153 8.38 0.70 4.79
C GLY A 153 8.38 0.54 6.31
N THR A 154 8.54 1.66 7.01
CA THR A 154 8.44 1.70 8.47
C THR A 154 8.04 3.09 8.95
N PHE A 155 7.52 3.20 10.16
CA PHE A 155 7.37 4.51 10.79
C PHE A 155 8.73 5.03 11.29
N ARG A 156 8.97 6.33 11.17
CA ARG A 156 10.23 6.95 11.63
C ARG A 156 10.43 6.72 13.13
N GLY A 157 11.66 6.42 13.54
CA GLY A 157 12.01 6.10 14.92
C GLY A 157 12.00 4.61 15.26
N THR A 158 11.63 3.71 14.35
CA THR A 158 11.77 2.27 14.58
C THR A 158 13.22 1.82 14.46
N ILE A 159 13.79 1.31 15.56
CA ILE A 159 15.16 0.78 15.55
C ILE A 159 15.27 -0.58 14.83
N TRP A 160 14.16 -1.31 14.64
CA TRP A 160 14.15 -2.60 13.95
C TRP A 160 14.29 -2.49 12.43
N ALA A 161 14.26 -1.29 11.86
CA ALA A 161 14.47 -1.07 10.44
C ALA A 161 15.94 -1.21 10.03
N GLY A 162 16.23 -1.83 8.88
CA GLY A 162 17.62 -2.06 8.42
C GLY A 162 17.90 -1.80 6.95
N GLY A 163 16.88 -1.46 6.15
CA GLY A 163 17.03 -1.21 4.72
C GLY A 163 17.20 0.27 4.34
N ARG A 164 16.80 1.19 5.24
CA ARG A 164 16.88 2.65 5.12
C ARG A 164 17.09 3.29 6.48
N VAL A 165 17.64 4.49 6.48
CA VAL A 165 17.77 5.28 7.71
C VAL A 165 16.38 5.74 8.16
N SER A 166 16.00 5.40 9.40
CA SER A 166 14.68 5.67 9.97
C SER A 166 14.76 6.77 11.04
N ILE A 167 15.36 7.91 10.68
CA ILE A 167 15.51 9.06 11.56
C ILE A 167 14.43 10.09 11.27
N GLY A 168 13.93 10.75 12.31
CA GLY A 168 13.05 11.90 12.22
C GLY A 168 11.92 11.85 13.25
N ALA A 169 10.93 12.72 13.09
CA ALA A 169 9.79 12.79 13.99
C ALA A 169 8.98 11.49 13.94
N THR A 170 8.83 10.88 15.10
CA THR A 170 7.99 9.70 15.30
C THR A 170 6.50 10.10 15.24
N PRO A 171 5.67 9.41 14.44
CA PRO A 171 4.24 9.69 14.38
C PRO A 171 3.53 9.31 15.69
N SER A 172 2.38 9.94 15.96
CA SER A 172 1.56 9.55 17.10
C SER A 172 0.92 8.17 16.89
N PRO A 173 0.51 7.46 17.95
CA PRO A 173 -0.21 6.19 17.80
C PRO A 173 -1.46 6.29 16.91
N VAL A 174 -2.20 7.39 17.04
CA VAL A 174 -3.40 7.67 16.23
C VAL A 174 -3.03 7.85 14.75
N ASP A 175 -1.92 8.52 14.44
CA ASP A 175 -1.46 8.67 13.07
C ASP A 175 -1.04 7.33 12.46
N MET A 176 -0.34 6.49 13.22
CA MET A 176 0.05 5.15 12.79
C MET A 176 -1.16 4.26 12.51
N GLU A 177 -2.13 4.23 13.43
CA GLU A 177 -3.37 3.47 13.27
C GLU A 177 -4.16 3.94 12.04
N ASN A 178 -4.32 5.26 11.87
CA ASN A 178 -4.96 5.85 10.70
C ASN A 178 -4.24 5.48 9.40
N ALA A 179 -2.91 5.44 9.40
CA ALA A 179 -2.13 5.01 8.24
C ALA A 179 -2.40 3.53 7.90
N ILE A 180 -2.35 2.65 8.90
CA ILE A 180 -2.61 1.21 8.74
C ILE A 180 -4.03 0.99 8.18
N HIS A 181 -5.04 1.64 8.78
CA HIS A 181 -6.43 1.54 8.32
C HIS A 181 -6.60 2.05 6.89
N LYS A 182 -6.05 3.22 6.53
CA LYS A 182 -6.12 3.74 5.16
C LYS A 182 -5.56 2.76 4.12
N ILE A 183 -4.45 2.08 4.44
CA ILE A 183 -3.82 1.08 3.56
C ILE A 183 -4.71 -0.17 3.48
N ASN A 184 -5.12 -0.70 4.62
CA ASN A 184 -5.92 -1.93 4.69
C ASN A 184 -7.33 -1.76 4.09
N ASP A 185 -7.97 -0.60 4.25
CA ASP A 185 -9.26 -0.26 3.64
C ASP A 185 -9.14 -0.07 2.13
N ALA A 186 -7.95 0.32 1.66
CA ALA A 186 -7.61 0.27 0.25
C ALA A 186 -7.31 -1.16 -0.23
N GLY A 187 -7.52 -2.21 0.56
CA GLY A 187 -7.30 -3.60 0.16
C GLY A 187 -5.83 -3.95 -0.07
N VAL A 188 -4.92 -3.17 0.53
CA VAL A 188 -3.46 -3.35 0.44
C VAL A 188 -2.94 -3.75 1.83
N ALA A 189 -1.94 -4.64 1.90
CA ALA A 189 -1.30 -4.98 3.16
C ALA A 189 -0.24 -3.93 3.54
N VAL A 190 -0.05 -3.70 4.84
CA VAL A 190 1.15 -3.03 5.34
C VAL A 190 2.27 -4.06 5.45
N ARG A 191 3.47 -3.74 4.97
CA ARG A 191 4.65 -4.59 5.09
C ARG A 191 5.79 -3.89 5.80
N TYR A 192 6.04 -4.23 7.06
CA TYR A 192 7.12 -3.62 7.83
C TYR A 192 8.50 -4.10 7.38
N THR A 193 9.44 -3.17 7.19
CA THR A 193 10.84 -3.47 6.85
C THR A 193 11.70 -3.69 8.09
N PHE A 194 11.36 -4.68 8.93
CA PHE A 194 12.04 -4.98 10.19
C PHE A 194 13.27 -5.88 10.00
N THR A 195 14.22 -5.30 9.28
CA THR A 195 15.34 -6.03 8.67
C THR A 195 16.70 -5.64 9.28
N ASN A 196 16.70 -4.98 10.44
CA ASN A 196 17.93 -4.59 11.12
C ASN A 196 18.75 -5.84 11.47
N SER A 197 19.98 -5.86 10.96
CA SER A 197 20.87 -7.02 11.04
C SER A 197 21.73 -7.07 12.30
N VAL A 198 21.75 -6.01 13.11
CA VAL A 198 22.60 -5.90 14.32
C VAL A 198 21.79 -5.96 15.62
N LEU A 199 20.53 -6.39 15.54
CA LEU A 199 19.68 -6.52 16.72
C LEU A 199 20.16 -7.65 17.65
N GLU A 200 19.91 -7.44 18.93
CA GLU A 200 20.25 -8.31 20.06
C GLU A 200 19.01 -8.37 20.96
N GLU A 201 18.97 -9.29 21.92
CA GLU A 201 17.79 -9.49 22.77
C GLU A 201 17.34 -8.21 23.49
N ARG A 202 18.30 -7.37 23.93
CA ARG A 202 17.99 -6.08 24.57
C ARG A 202 17.20 -5.11 23.68
N HIS A 203 17.26 -5.26 22.36
CA HIS A 203 16.54 -4.39 21.41
C HIS A 203 15.09 -4.85 21.20
N LEU A 204 14.71 -6.05 21.68
CA LEU A 204 13.36 -6.60 21.52
C LEU A 204 12.34 -5.93 22.45
N SER A 205 12.79 -5.31 23.54
CA SER A 205 11.95 -4.58 24.48
C SER A 205 11.66 -3.13 24.06
N ASP A 206 12.00 -2.73 22.83
CA ASP A 206 11.72 -1.39 22.33
C ASP A 206 10.20 -1.16 22.28
N THR A 207 9.71 -0.24 23.10
CA THR A 207 8.27 -0.03 23.29
C THR A 207 7.60 0.52 22.05
N PHE A 208 8.30 1.36 21.28
CA PHE A 208 7.76 1.93 20.05
C PHE A 208 7.60 0.87 18.95
N CYS A 209 8.63 0.05 18.72
CA CYS A 209 8.56 -1.02 17.74
C CYS A 209 7.48 -2.07 18.09
N ASN A 210 7.29 -2.37 19.38
CA ASN A 210 6.22 -3.26 19.82
C ASN A 210 4.83 -2.63 19.60
N LEU A 211 4.64 -1.36 19.94
CA LEU A 211 3.39 -0.64 19.66
C LEU A 211 3.03 -0.69 18.16
N VAL A 212 4.01 -0.51 17.27
CA VAL A 212 3.80 -0.61 15.81
C VAL A 212 3.26 -1.97 15.41
N MET A 213 3.77 -3.05 16.01
CA MET A 213 3.28 -4.40 15.74
C MET A 213 1.88 -4.64 16.30
N GLU A 214 1.61 -4.20 17.53
CA GLU A 214 0.30 -4.30 18.18
C GLU A 214 -0.80 -3.61 17.35
N LEU A 215 -0.55 -2.39 16.88
CA LEU A 215 -1.51 -1.65 16.05
C LEU A 215 -1.78 -2.32 14.69
N ALA A 216 -0.85 -3.13 14.20
CA ALA A 216 -0.94 -3.77 12.90
C ALA A 216 -1.35 -5.26 12.96
N ASP A 217 -1.52 -5.85 14.15
CA ASP A 217 -1.90 -7.26 14.32
C ASP A 217 -3.39 -7.50 14.10
N ASN A 218 -3.81 -7.37 12.84
CA ASN A 218 -5.18 -7.56 12.39
C ASN A 218 -5.33 -8.70 11.36
N GLY A 219 -4.30 -9.54 11.23
CA GLY A 219 -4.25 -10.68 10.29
C GLY A 219 -4.09 -10.32 8.81
N LYS A 220 -3.93 -9.04 8.45
CA LYS A 220 -3.76 -8.59 7.05
C LYS A 220 -2.32 -8.29 6.66
N ASN A 221 -1.48 -8.00 7.65
CA ASN A 221 -0.19 -7.34 7.44
C ASN A 221 0.99 -8.31 7.41
N GLU A 222 2.13 -7.79 6.97
CA GLU A 222 3.30 -8.56 6.60
C GLU A 222 4.57 -7.94 7.24
N VAL A 223 5.62 -8.75 7.39
CA VAL A 223 6.90 -8.28 7.93
C VAL A 223 8.07 -8.91 7.18
N LEU A 224 9.00 -8.05 6.75
CA LEU A 224 10.31 -8.43 6.22
C LEU A 224 11.28 -8.59 7.38
N VAL A 225 11.97 -9.73 7.43
CA VAL A 225 12.93 -10.06 8.50
C VAL A 225 14.30 -10.43 7.94
N ASN A 226 15.33 -10.26 8.77
CA ASN A 226 16.71 -10.63 8.48
C ASN A 226 17.44 -11.14 9.72
N SER A 227 17.22 -10.51 10.89
CA SER A 227 17.74 -11.00 12.17
C SER A 227 16.93 -12.17 12.69
N SER A 228 17.60 -13.30 12.98
CA SER A 228 16.97 -14.45 13.62
C SER A 228 16.47 -14.15 15.03
N VAL A 229 17.15 -13.25 15.76
CA VAL A 229 16.75 -12.81 17.11
C VAL A 229 15.39 -12.13 17.05
N LEU A 230 15.22 -11.18 16.13
CA LEU A 230 13.94 -10.49 15.95
C LEU A 230 12.88 -11.42 15.36
N GLU A 231 13.23 -12.21 14.35
CA GLU A 231 12.26 -13.14 13.72
C GLU A 231 11.67 -14.11 14.74
N ASN A 232 12.49 -14.71 15.60
CA ASN A 232 12.03 -15.66 16.62
C ASN A 232 11.07 -14.99 17.61
N TYR A 233 11.36 -13.75 18.02
CA TYR A 233 10.48 -12.96 18.87
C TYR A 233 9.14 -12.66 18.18
N LEU A 234 9.19 -12.13 16.96
CA LEU A 234 7.99 -11.75 16.21
C LEU A 234 7.09 -12.96 15.95
N ARG A 235 7.65 -14.10 15.51
CA ARG A 235 6.83 -15.30 15.24
C ARG A 235 6.11 -15.83 16.48
N LYS A 236 6.68 -15.61 17.67
CA LYS A 236 6.05 -16.00 18.94
C LYS A 236 4.97 -15.00 19.35
N SER A 237 5.23 -13.70 19.22
CA SER A 237 4.37 -12.63 19.72
C SER A 237 3.27 -12.22 18.74
N TYR A 238 3.54 -12.28 17.43
CA TYR A 238 2.69 -11.81 16.33
C TYR A 238 2.60 -12.88 15.21
N PRO A 239 2.01 -14.06 15.50
CA PRO A 239 1.99 -15.19 14.56
C PRO A 239 1.10 -14.97 13.33
N ASN A 240 0.18 -14.00 13.37
CA ASN A 240 -0.78 -13.75 12.27
C ASN A 240 -0.18 -12.94 11.10
N PHE A 241 1.03 -12.41 11.26
CA PHE A 241 1.73 -11.74 10.17
C PHE A 241 2.26 -12.76 9.16
N LYS A 242 2.32 -12.36 7.89
CA LYS A 242 3.14 -13.07 6.90
C LYS A 242 4.60 -12.68 7.07
N TYR A 243 5.50 -13.66 6.95
CA TYR A 243 6.93 -13.49 7.14
C TYR A 243 7.66 -13.64 5.82
N ILE A 244 8.44 -12.62 5.48
CA ILE A 244 9.19 -12.53 4.22
C ILE A 244 10.68 -12.43 4.54
N GLN A 245 11.51 -13.24 3.88
CA GLN A 245 12.96 -13.07 3.96
C GLN A 245 13.36 -11.81 3.18
N SER A 246 14.04 -10.88 3.84
CA SER A 246 14.44 -9.61 3.24
C SER A 246 15.65 -9.71 2.32
N ILE A 247 15.66 -8.86 1.28
CA ILE A 247 16.81 -8.65 0.40
C ILE A 247 18.09 -8.24 1.15
N THR A 248 17.94 -7.62 2.33
CA THR A 248 19.07 -7.24 3.19
C THR A 248 19.85 -8.44 3.75
N ALA A 249 19.33 -9.66 3.61
CA ALA A 249 20.08 -10.89 3.88
C ALA A 249 21.21 -11.10 2.85
N VAL A 250 21.08 -10.54 1.64
CA VAL A 250 22.03 -10.68 0.51
C VAL A 250 22.33 -12.16 0.26
N GLU A 251 21.28 -13.00 0.27
CA GLU A 251 21.41 -14.43 0.07
C GLU A 251 21.46 -14.75 -1.43
N ARG A 252 22.52 -15.45 -1.84
CA ARG A 252 22.83 -15.80 -3.23
C ARG A 252 23.12 -17.29 -3.41
N ASN A 253 23.04 -18.07 -2.33
CA ASN A 253 23.16 -19.51 -2.38
C ASN A 253 21.81 -20.14 -2.70
N ILE A 254 21.76 -20.90 -3.79
CA ILE A 254 20.52 -21.50 -4.30
C ILE A 254 19.88 -22.51 -3.34
N ASP A 255 20.68 -23.29 -2.63
CA ASP A 255 20.18 -24.31 -1.70
C ASP A 255 19.51 -23.64 -0.50
N LYS A 256 20.12 -22.57 0.01
CA LYS A 256 19.54 -21.75 1.09
C LYS A 256 18.26 -21.03 0.67
N ILE A 257 18.18 -20.54 -0.57
CA ILE A 257 16.97 -19.92 -1.10
C ILE A 257 15.83 -20.96 -1.18
N ASN A 258 16.09 -22.14 -1.74
CA ASN A 258 15.12 -23.23 -1.82
C ASN A 258 14.74 -23.80 -0.44
N GLU A 259 15.61 -23.69 0.56
CA GLU A 259 15.25 -23.99 1.95
C GLU A 259 14.36 -22.89 2.55
N ALA A 260 14.70 -21.62 2.31
CA ALA A 260 13.95 -20.47 2.81
C ALA A 260 12.49 -20.45 2.30
N THR A 261 12.22 -20.88 1.07
CA THR A 261 10.83 -20.94 0.54
C THR A 261 9.93 -21.91 1.31
N LYS A 262 10.48 -22.82 2.11
CA LYS A 262 9.73 -23.72 3.01
C LYS A 262 9.36 -23.05 4.34
N LYS A 263 10.12 -22.03 4.76
CA LYS A 263 9.97 -21.33 6.05
C LYS A 263 9.21 -20.00 5.93
N TYR A 264 9.38 -19.30 4.81
CA TYR A 264 8.81 -17.98 4.58
C TYR A 264 7.64 -18.03 3.60
N ASP A 265 6.73 -17.06 3.72
CA ASP A 265 5.66 -16.85 2.76
C ASP A 265 6.22 -16.41 1.41
N LEU A 266 7.24 -15.54 1.44
CA LEU A 266 8.00 -15.09 0.29
C LEU A 266 9.50 -14.98 0.63
N VAL A 267 10.34 -15.12 -0.39
CA VAL A 267 11.79 -14.94 -0.30
C VAL A 267 12.22 -13.88 -1.30
N VAL A 268 12.80 -12.78 -0.82
CA VAL A 268 13.37 -11.76 -1.71
C VAL A 268 14.79 -12.14 -2.06
N ILE A 269 15.05 -12.42 -3.35
CA ILE A 269 16.40 -12.72 -3.83
C ILE A 269 17.22 -11.44 -4.03
N ASP A 270 18.53 -11.59 -4.01
CA ASP A 270 19.44 -10.49 -4.27
C ASP A 270 19.41 -10.10 -5.76
N PHE A 271 19.25 -8.80 -6.03
CA PHE A 271 19.05 -8.29 -7.38
C PHE A 271 20.29 -8.37 -8.29
N HIS A 272 21.48 -8.65 -7.74
CA HIS A 272 22.69 -8.85 -8.55
C HIS A 272 22.61 -10.13 -9.40
N ASP A 273 21.71 -11.08 -9.04
CA ASP A 273 21.45 -12.29 -9.81
C ASP A 273 20.21 -12.19 -10.70
N ASN A 274 19.60 -11.01 -10.85
CA ASN A 274 18.42 -10.83 -11.69
C ASN A 274 18.67 -11.37 -13.11
N HIS A 275 19.77 -11.02 -13.77
CA HIS A 275 20.06 -11.54 -15.12
C HIS A 275 20.87 -12.85 -15.16
N ASN A 276 20.98 -13.55 -14.03
CA ASN A 276 21.68 -14.83 -13.94
C ASN A 276 20.69 -15.99 -14.21
N HIS A 277 20.44 -16.30 -15.48
CA HIS A 277 19.46 -17.32 -15.86
C HIS A 277 19.75 -18.72 -15.29
N ASP A 278 21.03 -19.12 -15.17
CA ASP A 278 21.41 -20.40 -14.59
C ASP A 278 21.02 -20.49 -13.11
N PHE A 279 21.18 -19.38 -12.38
CA PHE A 279 20.73 -19.27 -11.00
C PHE A 279 19.20 -19.30 -10.92
N LEU A 280 18.50 -18.46 -11.70
CA LEU A 280 17.04 -18.38 -11.68
C LEU A 280 16.36 -19.70 -12.06
N ASN A 281 16.93 -20.45 -13.02
CA ASN A 281 16.37 -21.73 -13.45
C ASN A 281 16.41 -22.79 -12.35
N LYS A 282 17.41 -22.74 -11.45
CA LYS A 282 17.57 -23.67 -10.32
C LYS A 282 16.64 -23.38 -9.14
N ILE A 283 15.92 -22.25 -9.14
CA ILE A 283 14.93 -21.93 -8.12
C ILE A 283 13.72 -22.87 -8.27
N GLN A 284 13.34 -23.54 -7.17
CA GLN A 284 12.25 -24.51 -7.16
C GLN A 284 10.88 -23.82 -7.08
N ASP A 285 10.63 -23.03 -6.03
CA ASP A 285 9.34 -22.36 -5.78
C ASP A 285 9.34 -20.93 -6.33
N LYS A 286 9.36 -20.78 -7.67
CA LYS A 286 9.46 -19.46 -8.33
C LYS A 286 8.28 -18.52 -8.00
N ASP A 287 7.11 -19.05 -7.70
CA ASP A 287 5.94 -18.29 -7.27
C ASP A 287 6.04 -17.78 -5.82
N LYS A 288 7.07 -18.19 -5.05
CA LYS A 288 7.40 -17.61 -3.74
C LYS A 288 8.55 -16.60 -3.78
N ILE A 289 9.18 -16.41 -4.94
CA ILE A 289 10.31 -15.51 -5.07
C ILE A 289 9.86 -14.10 -5.43
N GLU A 290 10.27 -13.13 -4.63
CA GLU A 290 10.11 -11.70 -4.90
C GLU A 290 11.39 -11.11 -5.51
N ILE A 291 11.23 -10.40 -6.62
CA ILE A 291 12.33 -9.79 -7.37
C ILE A 291 12.25 -8.27 -7.28
N LEU A 292 13.33 -7.63 -6.83
CA LEU A 292 13.47 -6.18 -6.89
C LEU A 292 13.85 -5.75 -8.32
N VAL A 293 12.99 -4.99 -9.00
CA VAL A 293 13.11 -4.76 -10.45
C VAL A 293 13.97 -3.56 -10.84
N ASN A 294 14.15 -2.58 -9.96
CA ASN A 294 14.83 -1.32 -10.27
C ASN A 294 15.84 -0.92 -9.17
N GLY A 295 16.64 -1.90 -8.73
CA GLY A 295 17.75 -1.69 -7.80
C GLY A 295 18.71 -0.60 -8.29
N CYS A 296 19.29 0.16 -7.36
CA CYS A 296 20.18 1.28 -7.71
C CYS A 296 21.66 0.88 -7.84
N CYS A 297 22.03 -0.38 -7.58
CA CYS A 297 23.42 -0.83 -7.66
C CYS A 297 23.66 -1.69 -8.91
N PRO A 298 24.84 -1.58 -9.54
CA PRO A 298 25.27 -2.50 -10.58
C PRO A 298 25.60 -3.88 -10.01
N SER A 299 25.63 -4.92 -10.85
CA SER A 299 25.90 -6.32 -10.46
C SER A 299 27.31 -6.52 -9.87
N THR A 300 28.21 -5.58 -10.14
CA THR A 300 29.58 -5.56 -9.63
C THR A 300 29.73 -4.95 -8.23
N CYS A 301 28.66 -4.41 -7.64
CA CYS A 301 28.71 -3.85 -6.30
C CYS A 301 28.86 -4.95 -5.24
N THR A 302 29.95 -4.90 -4.47
CA THR A 302 30.22 -5.85 -3.37
C THR A 302 29.90 -5.28 -1.99
N PHE A 303 29.43 -4.02 -1.92
CA PHE A 303 29.26 -3.30 -0.67
C PHE A 303 27.87 -3.42 -0.04
N SER A 304 26.89 -4.02 -0.74
CA SER A 304 25.47 -4.03 -0.33
C SER A 304 25.26 -4.54 1.10
N LYS A 305 25.93 -5.64 1.48
CA LYS A 305 25.83 -6.20 2.83
C LYS A 305 26.39 -5.26 3.91
N GLN A 306 27.53 -4.63 3.64
CA GLN A 306 28.13 -3.66 4.56
C GLN A 306 27.27 -2.40 4.67
N HIS A 307 26.69 -1.95 3.54
CA HIS A 307 25.80 -0.80 3.51
C HIS A 307 24.57 -1.04 4.39
N TYR A 308 23.87 -2.17 4.24
CA TYR A 308 22.72 -2.50 5.11
C TYR A 308 23.12 -2.63 6.59
N LYS A 309 24.32 -3.14 6.88
CA LYS A 309 24.84 -3.20 8.26
C LYS A 309 25.07 -1.79 8.83
N ASN A 310 25.65 -0.87 8.06
CA ASN A 310 25.87 0.52 8.50
C ASN A 310 24.54 1.24 8.76
N ILE A 311 23.54 1.07 7.87
CA ILE A 311 22.18 1.57 8.11
C ILE A 311 21.58 1.00 9.39
N SER A 312 21.73 -0.31 9.61
CA SER A 312 21.25 -1.00 10.81
C SER A 312 21.88 -0.42 12.09
N LEU A 313 23.19 -0.11 12.06
CA LEU A 313 23.89 0.53 13.18
C LEU A 313 23.38 1.96 13.44
N ILE A 314 23.17 2.76 12.38
CA ILE A 314 22.62 4.12 12.50
C ILE A 314 21.24 4.10 13.15
N ASN A 315 20.35 3.19 12.72
CA ASN A 315 19.00 3.07 13.30
C ASN A 315 19.01 2.61 14.77
N CYS A 316 20.08 1.96 15.22
CA CYS A 316 20.30 1.65 16.63
C CYS A 316 21.04 2.77 17.39
N HIS A 317 21.27 3.93 16.78
CA HIS A 317 22.08 5.04 17.32
C HIS A 317 23.54 4.66 17.62
N GLN A 318 24.07 3.69 16.88
CA GLN A 318 25.44 3.15 17.04
C GLN A 318 26.33 3.39 15.82
N GLY A 319 25.79 3.97 14.75
CA GLY A 319 26.51 4.25 13.51
C GLY A 319 26.56 5.73 13.17
N ASN A 320 27.33 6.08 12.15
CA ASN A 320 27.47 7.44 11.65
C ASN A 320 26.91 7.55 10.22
N ILE A 321 26.11 8.58 9.94
CA ILE A 321 25.54 8.83 8.60
C ILE A 321 26.59 8.96 7.49
N GLU A 322 27.80 9.39 7.85
CA GLU A 322 28.94 9.45 6.93
C GLU A 322 29.38 8.05 6.43
N GLU A 323 29.09 6.99 7.18
CA GLU A 323 29.45 5.60 6.86
C GLU A 323 28.50 4.93 5.87
N VAL A 324 27.35 5.53 5.58
CA VAL A 324 26.41 5.04 4.54
C VAL A 324 26.56 5.77 3.21
N LYS A 325 27.54 6.67 3.08
CA LYS A 325 27.85 7.29 1.80
C LYS A 325 28.22 6.22 0.78
N CYS A 326 27.42 6.13 -0.28
CA CYS A 326 27.63 5.16 -1.34
C CYS A 326 29.01 5.38 -1.98
N LEU A 327 29.82 4.32 -2.07
CA LEU A 327 31.14 4.36 -2.73
C LEU A 327 31.03 4.34 -4.27
N MET A 328 29.83 4.05 -4.80
CA MET A 328 29.52 3.98 -6.24
C MET A 328 28.72 5.20 -6.70
N GLN A 329 29.05 6.41 -6.25
CA GLN A 329 28.24 7.64 -6.43
C GLN A 329 27.83 7.90 -7.89
N ASN A 330 28.71 7.63 -8.86
CA ASN A 330 28.45 7.84 -10.28
C ASN A 330 27.44 6.84 -10.89
N ARG A 331 27.13 5.72 -10.22
CA ARG A 331 26.21 4.68 -10.70
C ARG A 331 25.00 4.44 -9.79
N ALA A 332 25.08 4.86 -8.53
CA ALA A 332 24.07 4.62 -7.51
C ALA A 332 23.58 5.91 -6.80
N GLY A 333 24.06 7.09 -7.21
CA GLY A 333 23.61 8.40 -6.70
C GLY A 333 22.23 8.84 -7.23
N HIS A 334 21.83 10.08 -6.94
CA HIS A 334 20.56 10.71 -7.34
C HIS A 334 20.38 10.76 -8.87
N GLN A 335 19.94 9.64 -9.45
CA GLN A 335 19.68 9.46 -10.86
C GLN A 335 18.19 9.23 -11.08
N GLY A 336 17.65 9.81 -12.17
CA GLY A 336 16.25 9.61 -12.56
C GLY A 336 15.95 8.13 -12.80
N PHE A 337 14.67 7.76 -12.89
CA PHE A 337 14.30 6.36 -13.06
C PHE A 337 14.94 5.75 -14.33
N PHE A 338 14.85 6.46 -15.44
CA PHE A 338 15.37 6.00 -16.73
C PHE A 338 16.90 5.94 -16.77
N ASP A 339 17.60 6.83 -16.06
CA ASP A 339 19.06 6.76 -15.91
C ASP A 339 19.48 5.47 -15.19
N VAL A 340 18.76 5.11 -14.12
CA VAL A 340 19.04 3.87 -13.37
C VAL A 340 18.75 2.65 -14.24
N LEU A 341 17.66 2.67 -15.02
CA LEU A 341 17.31 1.60 -15.95
C LEU A 341 18.40 1.40 -17.03
N ASP A 342 18.99 2.47 -17.54
CA ASP A 342 20.06 2.41 -18.54
C ASP A 342 21.42 1.99 -17.94
N LYS A 343 21.85 2.67 -16.86
CA LYS A 343 23.20 2.49 -16.28
C LYS A 343 23.37 1.20 -15.50
N ASN A 344 22.28 0.66 -14.94
CA ASN A 344 22.26 -0.58 -14.16
C ASN A 344 21.42 -1.66 -14.85
N LYS A 345 21.49 -1.74 -16.19
CA LYS A 345 20.80 -2.77 -16.99
C LYS A 345 21.15 -4.21 -16.63
N ASP A 346 22.26 -4.42 -15.94
CA ASP A 346 22.74 -5.72 -15.45
C ASP A 346 22.06 -6.18 -14.15
N THR A 347 21.27 -5.31 -13.52
CA THR A 347 20.47 -5.63 -12.32
C THR A 347 19.01 -5.18 -12.40
N THR A 348 18.69 -4.24 -13.26
CA THR A 348 17.31 -3.76 -13.47
C THR A 348 16.58 -4.60 -14.50
N LEU A 349 15.27 -4.75 -14.34
CA LEU A 349 14.40 -5.49 -15.25
C LEU A 349 13.56 -4.51 -16.07
N THR A 350 13.42 -4.76 -17.36
CA THR A 350 12.52 -3.98 -18.21
C THR A 350 11.06 -4.35 -17.98
N PHE A 351 10.14 -3.58 -18.56
CA PHE A 351 8.73 -3.93 -18.60
C PHE A 351 8.50 -5.32 -19.21
N ASP A 352 9.15 -5.62 -20.34
CA ASP A 352 9.01 -6.92 -21.01
C ASP A 352 9.63 -8.06 -20.21
N ASP A 353 10.69 -7.81 -19.43
CA ASP A 353 11.22 -8.80 -18.51
C ASP A 353 10.15 -9.22 -17.49
N VAL A 354 9.56 -8.26 -16.80
CA VAL A 354 8.54 -8.51 -15.77
C VAL A 354 7.31 -9.22 -16.34
N TYR A 355 6.77 -8.70 -17.44
CA TYR A 355 5.47 -9.13 -17.97
C TYR A 355 5.51 -10.29 -18.96
N LYS A 356 6.69 -10.62 -19.51
CA LYS A 356 6.85 -11.75 -20.45
C LYS A 356 7.87 -12.74 -19.92
N ASN A 357 9.14 -12.34 -19.81
CA ASN A 357 10.23 -13.28 -19.57
C ASN A 357 10.07 -13.99 -18.21
N TYR A 358 10.01 -13.22 -17.13
CA TYR A 358 9.95 -13.74 -15.77
C TYR A 358 8.57 -14.30 -15.44
N TYR A 359 7.52 -13.70 -16.01
CA TYR A 359 6.18 -14.29 -15.97
C TYR A 359 6.16 -15.70 -16.55
N ASN A 360 6.74 -15.92 -17.73
CA ASN A 360 6.79 -17.23 -18.38
C ASN A 360 7.68 -18.21 -17.62
N MET A 361 8.70 -17.74 -16.91
CA MET A 361 9.51 -18.58 -16.02
C MET A 361 8.75 -19.06 -14.77
N GLY A 362 7.66 -18.40 -14.39
CA GLY A 362 6.86 -18.75 -13.21
C GLY A 362 6.96 -17.77 -12.03
N PHE A 363 7.71 -16.68 -12.17
CA PHE A 363 7.78 -15.64 -11.13
C PHE A 363 6.51 -14.79 -11.11
N ARG A 364 6.06 -14.42 -9.91
CA ARG A 364 4.80 -13.69 -9.70
C ARG A 364 4.92 -12.48 -8.78
N HIS A 365 6.08 -12.23 -8.18
CA HIS A 365 6.25 -11.21 -7.13
C HIS A 365 7.36 -10.23 -7.49
N PHE A 366 7.02 -8.95 -7.59
CA PHE A 366 7.91 -7.89 -8.04
C PHE A 366 7.88 -6.70 -7.09
N LYS A 367 9.04 -6.21 -6.70
CA LYS A 367 9.19 -5.09 -5.78
C LYS A 367 9.80 -3.90 -6.50
N LEU A 368 9.20 -2.72 -6.32
CA LEU A 368 9.83 -1.47 -6.71
C LEU A 368 10.74 -0.98 -5.59
N PHE A 369 11.92 -0.49 -5.93
CA PHE A 369 12.84 0.16 -5.03
C PHE A 369 12.28 1.52 -4.60
N GLY A 370 12.22 1.77 -3.29
CA GLY A 370 11.89 3.08 -2.75
C GLY A 370 13.09 3.98 -2.56
N ARG A 371 12.89 5.28 -2.71
CA ARG A 371 13.93 6.30 -2.55
C ARG A 371 13.72 7.03 -1.22
N GLU A 372 14.83 7.38 -0.55
CA GLU A 372 14.82 8.16 0.69
C GLU A 372 14.48 9.63 0.43
N GLU A 373 14.84 10.14 -0.75
CA GLU A 373 14.54 11.51 -1.17
C GLU A 373 13.32 11.58 -2.11
N PRO A 374 12.36 12.46 -1.82
CA PRO A 374 11.23 12.72 -2.70
C PRO A 374 11.72 13.28 -4.04
N SER A 375 11.42 12.51 -5.07
CA SER A 375 11.83 12.76 -6.44
C SER A 375 10.71 12.30 -7.37
N PHE A 376 10.83 12.60 -8.66
CA PHE A 376 9.90 12.07 -9.65
C PHE A 376 10.16 10.58 -9.96
N THR A 377 11.29 10.03 -9.50
CA THR A 377 11.74 8.67 -9.78
C THR A 377 10.76 7.57 -9.37
N PRO A 378 10.14 7.58 -8.16
CA PRO A 378 9.10 6.62 -7.83
C PRO A 378 7.89 6.72 -8.76
N PHE A 379 7.45 7.94 -9.11
CA PHE A 379 6.34 8.14 -10.03
C PHE A 379 6.62 7.59 -11.42
N GLU A 380 7.80 7.87 -11.99
CA GLU A 380 8.24 7.33 -13.28
C GLU A 380 8.24 5.79 -13.26
N ALA A 381 8.73 5.19 -12.17
CA ALA A 381 8.73 3.73 -12.01
C ALA A 381 7.30 3.17 -11.97
N LEU A 382 6.38 3.82 -11.25
CA LEU A 382 4.97 3.42 -11.22
C LEU A 382 4.36 3.46 -12.61
N MET A 383 4.57 4.55 -13.36
CA MET A 383 4.04 4.68 -14.73
C MET A 383 4.64 3.64 -15.67
N TYR A 384 5.95 3.40 -15.58
CA TYR A 384 6.65 2.45 -16.43
C TYR A 384 6.17 1.01 -16.20
N TYR A 385 6.11 0.55 -14.93
CA TYR A 385 5.80 -0.84 -14.62
C TYR A 385 4.31 -1.15 -14.50
N PHE A 386 3.42 -0.20 -14.20
CA PHE A 386 1.99 -0.52 -14.00
C PHE A 386 1.12 -0.18 -15.19
N SER A 387 1.34 0.99 -15.80
CA SER A 387 0.49 1.46 -16.88
C SER A 387 0.85 0.76 -18.19
N LYS A 388 -0.18 0.34 -18.93
CA LYS A 388 -0.04 -0.16 -20.30
C LYS A 388 0.66 0.89 -21.16
N PRO A 389 1.62 0.53 -22.03
CA PRO A 389 2.40 1.48 -22.80
C PRO A 389 1.57 2.57 -23.50
N GLU A 390 0.44 2.21 -24.09
CA GLU A 390 -0.48 3.09 -24.81
C GLU A 390 -1.26 4.07 -23.91
N TRP A 391 -1.35 3.80 -22.60
CA TRP A 391 -2.06 4.66 -21.63
C TRP A 391 -1.12 5.52 -20.78
N ARG A 392 0.20 5.27 -20.83
CA ARG A 392 1.18 5.89 -19.92
C ARG A 392 1.10 7.39 -19.87
N GLU A 393 1.02 8.05 -21.02
CA GLU A 393 0.95 9.52 -21.09
C GLU A 393 -0.31 10.05 -20.39
N ARG A 394 -1.47 9.46 -20.70
CA ARG A 394 -2.74 9.87 -20.12
C ARG A 394 -2.78 9.61 -18.62
N THR A 395 -2.36 8.42 -18.19
CA THR A 395 -2.29 8.05 -16.77
C THR A 395 -1.31 8.94 -16.01
N SER A 396 -0.17 9.27 -16.60
CA SER A 396 0.80 10.21 -16.01
C SER A 396 0.18 11.59 -15.85
N SER A 397 -0.50 12.11 -16.87
CA SER A 397 -1.16 13.41 -16.82
C SER A 397 -2.23 13.47 -15.71
N ASP A 398 -3.06 12.43 -15.59
CA ASP A 398 -4.14 12.41 -14.59
C ASP A 398 -3.61 12.33 -13.14
N LEU A 399 -2.45 11.71 -12.93
CA LEU A 399 -1.86 11.51 -11.59
C LEU A 399 -0.77 12.52 -11.22
N ALA A 400 -0.28 13.30 -12.18
CA ALA A 400 0.83 14.23 -11.98
C ALA A 400 0.50 15.29 -10.93
N GLU A 401 -0.71 15.87 -10.96
CA GLU A 401 -1.13 16.88 -9.98
C GLU A 401 -1.11 16.31 -8.56
N ALA A 402 -1.71 15.14 -8.35
CA ALA A 402 -1.71 14.47 -7.05
C ALA A 402 -0.29 14.12 -6.56
N TYR A 403 0.63 13.78 -7.49
CA TYR A 403 2.02 13.51 -7.14
C TYR A 403 2.80 14.79 -6.83
N ILE A 404 2.58 15.87 -7.58
CA ILE A 404 3.20 17.18 -7.33
C ILE A 404 2.73 17.73 -5.98
N ASP A 405 1.45 17.63 -5.67
CA ASP A 405 0.90 17.97 -4.36
C ASP A 405 1.55 17.18 -3.24
N TYR A 406 1.83 15.90 -3.47
CA TYR A 406 2.60 15.06 -2.55
C TYR A 406 4.01 15.62 -2.35
N LEU A 407 4.75 15.91 -3.43
CA LEU A 407 6.11 16.48 -3.33
C LEU A 407 6.10 17.82 -2.59
N ILE A 408 5.11 18.67 -2.85
CA ILE A 408 4.94 19.96 -2.17
C ILE A 408 4.58 19.74 -0.70
N LYS A 409 3.72 18.80 -0.33
CA LYS A 409 3.39 18.59 1.10
C LYS A 409 4.55 17.98 1.88
N ALA A 410 5.35 17.12 1.25
CA ALA A 410 6.55 16.56 1.86
C ALA A 410 7.65 17.62 2.12
N HIS A 411 7.67 18.74 1.38
CA HIS A 411 8.80 19.69 1.41
C HIS A 411 8.49 21.19 1.41
N GLY A 412 7.25 21.57 1.13
CA GLY A 412 6.77 22.93 0.84
C GLY A 412 6.67 23.84 2.06
N GLY A 413 7.39 23.50 3.14
CA GLY A 413 7.74 24.46 4.18
C GLY A 413 8.87 25.41 3.77
N ASN A 414 9.79 25.04 2.86
CA ASN A 414 10.87 25.90 2.35
C ASN A 414 11.69 25.20 1.23
N ILE A 415 11.15 25.04 0.02
CA ILE A 415 11.99 24.85 -1.17
C ILE A 415 11.67 25.95 -2.16
N VAL A 416 12.48 27.01 -2.12
CA VAL A 416 12.70 27.85 -3.30
C VAL A 416 13.40 26.94 -4.32
N PRO A 417 12.83 26.67 -5.50
CA PRO A 417 13.56 25.93 -6.53
C PRO A 417 14.84 26.70 -6.83
N GLN A 418 16.01 26.11 -6.58
CA GLN A 418 17.23 26.59 -7.23
C GLN A 418 17.07 26.28 -8.72
N LEU A 419 16.55 27.26 -9.46
CA LEU A 419 16.63 27.28 -10.90
C LEU A 419 18.10 27.57 -11.25
N ASP A 420 18.85 26.54 -11.65
CA ASP A 420 20.22 26.66 -12.19
C ASP A 420 20.29 27.40 -13.54
N THR A 421 19.21 28.10 -13.92
CA THR A 421 19.15 28.91 -15.14
C THR A 421 18.74 30.33 -14.77
N PRO A 422 19.56 31.36 -15.08
CA PRO A 422 19.15 32.74 -14.89
C PRO A 422 18.01 33.06 -15.86
N VAL A 423 16.77 33.01 -15.37
CA VAL A 423 15.60 33.50 -16.10
C VAL A 423 15.75 35.03 -16.20
N LYS A 424 16.25 35.50 -17.35
CA LYS A 424 16.19 36.92 -17.70
C LYS A 424 14.75 37.29 -18.00
N ILE A 425 14.02 37.73 -16.98
CA ILE A 425 12.74 38.40 -17.17
C ILE A 425 13.07 39.79 -17.76
N LYS A 426 12.87 39.96 -19.07
CA LYS A 426 12.82 41.30 -19.67
C LYS A 426 11.47 41.93 -19.30
N PRO A 427 11.45 43.14 -18.71
CA PRO A 427 10.21 43.89 -18.58
C PRO A 427 9.68 44.21 -19.99
N GLN A 428 8.39 43.97 -20.24
CA GLN A 428 7.65 44.67 -21.29
C GLN A 428 7.08 45.95 -20.73
#